data_AF-A0A094HI50-F1
#
_entry.id   AF-A0A094HI50-F1
#
_cell.length_a   1.000
_cell.length_b   1.000
_cell.length_c   1.000
_cell.angle_alpha   90.00
_cell.angle_beta   90.00
_cell.angle_gamma   90.00
#
_symmetry.space_group_name_H-M   'P 1'
#
loop_
_entity.id
_entity.type
_entity.pdbx_description
1 polymer ?
#
loop_
_entity_poly.entity_id
_entity_poly.type
_entity_poly.pdbx_seq_one_letter_code
_entity_poly.pdbx_strand_id
1 'polypeptide(L)'
;MKLSNAFTPLLLPLAALANPVPEPEVVKGEVVKGGYTPRDIIALRDEDAEVAGLVPRATVVCKIVNVVTTVSCRWNPWHAGWNGNGKSAVRTDFKPNTGHDFSCYAVGECIGGNCTWDWAPNWSCYVPGYYTDSKCTKAALGPCPWPDVPNSSPPAGLWD
;
A
#
# COMPACT_ATOMS: atom_id res chain seq x y z
N MET A 1 3.41 -37.48 -69.19
CA MET A 1 3.44 -36.26 -68.34
C MET A 1 2.14 -36.19 -67.53
N LYS A 2 2.27 -36.25 -66.19
CA LYS A 2 1.50 -35.61 -65.08
C LYS A 2 -0.05 -35.69 -65.10
N LEU A 3 -0.70 -36.51 -64.26
CA LEU A 3 -1.08 -36.37 -62.82
C LEU A 3 -2.08 -35.22 -62.49
N SER A 4 -3.35 -35.63 -62.40
CA SER A 4 -4.32 -35.48 -61.29
C SER A 4 -4.58 -34.15 -60.56
N ASN A 5 -5.87 -34.01 -60.21
CA ASN A 5 -6.50 -33.51 -58.98
C ASN A 5 -7.25 -32.17 -59.01
N ALA A 6 -8.55 -32.32 -58.68
CA ALA A 6 -9.53 -31.30 -58.38
C ALA A 6 -9.21 -30.57 -57.06
N PHE A 7 -9.54 -29.28 -57.00
CA PHE A 7 -9.58 -28.50 -55.76
C PHE A 7 -10.79 -27.56 -55.81
N THR A 8 -11.82 -27.91 -55.06
CA THR A 8 -13.00 -27.07 -54.82
C THR A 8 -12.82 -26.43 -53.43
N PRO A 9 -12.76 -25.09 -53.29
CA PRO A 9 -12.80 -24.46 -51.99
C PRO A 9 -14.25 -24.01 -51.69
N LEU A 10 -14.91 -24.64 -50.72
CA LEU A 10 -16.16 -24.10 -50.17
C LEU A 10 -16.04 -23.99 -48.64
N LEU A 11 -15.62 -22.78 -48.25
CA LEU A 11 -15.98 -22.02 -47.04
C LEU A 11 -16.73 -22.78 -45.93
N LEU A 12 -16.02 -23.04 -44.83
CA LEU A 12 -16.60 -23.24 -43.49
C LEU A 12 -16.79 -21.87 -42.82
N PRO A 13 -17.99 -21.51 -42.34
CA PRO A 13 -18.16 -20.31 -41.54
C PRO A 13 -17.64 -20.57 -40.11
N LEU A 14 -16.56 -19.89 -39.73
CA LEU A 14 -16.19 -19.74 -38.32
C LEU A 14 -17.23 -18.85 -37.63
N ALA A 15 -18.28 -19.45 -37.09
CA ALA A 15 -19.07 -18.81 -36.04
C ALA A 15 -18.24 -18.85 -34.75
N ALA A 16 -17.39 -17.84 -34.56
CA ALA A 16 -16.79 -17.56 -33.26
C ALA A 16 -17.91 -17.06 -32.33
N LEU A 17 -18.36 -17.94 -31.42
CA LEU A 17 -19.20 -17.56 -30.29
C LEU A 17 -18.36 -16.68 -29.36
N ALA A 18 -18.40 -15.36 -29.56
CA ALA A 18 -18.03 -14.39 -28.54
C ALA A 18 -19.14 -14.37 -27.48
N ASN A 19 -19.18 -15.40 -26.63
CA ASN A 19 -19.92 -15.31 -25.38
C ASN A 19 -19.04 -14.52 -24.41
N PRO A 20 -19.51 -13.39 -23.84
CA PRO A 20 -18.87 -12.84 -22.66
C PRO A 20 -18.91 -13.94 -21.58
N VAL A 21 -17.74 -14.37 -21.14
CA VAL A 21 -17.61 -15.21 -19.95
C VAL A 21 -18.25 -14.43 -18.82
N PRO A 22 -19.30 -14.95 -18.15
CA PRO A 22 -19.84 -14.28 -16.97
C PRO A 22 -18.70 -14.13 -15.96
N GLU A 23 -18.42 -12.89 -15.57
CA GLU A 23 -17.58 -12.64 -14.41
C GLU A 23 -18.26 -13.31 -13.20
N PRO A 24 -17.55 -14.11 -12.40
CA PRO A 24 -18.15 -14.73 -11.24
C PRO A 24 -18.55 -13.65 -10.24
N GLU A 25 -19.85 -13.40 -10.12
CA GLU A 25 -20.42 -12.66 -9.01
C GLU A 25 -20.15 -13.47 -7.73
N VAL A 26 -19.32 -12.94 -6.84
CA VAL A 26 -18.99 -13.57 -5.56
C VAL A 26 -20.21 -13.41 -4.64
N VAL A 27 -21.02 -14.45 -4.56
CA VAL A 27 -22.17 -14.52 -3.64
C VAL A 27 -21.67 -14.96 -2.25
N LYS A 28 -21.93 -14.12 -1.24
CA LYS A 28 -21.61 -14.39 0.18
C LYS A 28 -22.37 -15.63 0.66
N GLY A 29 -21.70 -16.78 0.72
CA GLY A 29 -22.28 -18.00 1.30
C GLY A 29 -21.66 -19.34 0.90
N GLU A 30 -20.94 -19.44 -0.21
CA GLU A 30 -20.34 -20.72 -0.62
C GLU A 30 -18.87 -20.76 -0.20
N VAL A 31 -18.61 -21.32 0.98
CA VAL A 31 -17.25 -21.59 1.47
C VAL A 31 -16.63 -22.65 0.58
N VAL A 32 -16.00 -22.22 -0.52
CA VAL A 32 -15.07 -23.06 -1.27
C VAL A 32 -13.80 -23.14 -0.43
N LYS A 33 -13.67 -24.21 0.37
CA LYS A 33 -12.44 -24.53 1.11
C LYS A 33 -11.27 -24.57 0.11
N GLY A 34 -10.44 -23.53 0.13
CA GLY A 34 -9.21 -23.42 -0.67
C GLY A 34 -9.27 -22.49 -1.89
N GLY A 35 -10.35 -21.72 -2.10
CA GLY A 35 -10.55 -20.92 -3.32
C GLY A 35 -10.14 -19.44 -3.27
N TYR A 36 -9.89 -18.87 -2.09
CA TYR A 36 -9.68 -17.42 -1.97
C TYR A 36 -8.22 -17.03 -2.23
N THR A 37 -8.03 -16.08 -3.13
CA THR A 37 -6.78 -15.36 -3.32
C THR A 37 -6.58 -14.33 -2.19
N PRO A 38 -5.35 -13.83 -1.96
CA PRO A 38 -5.12 -12.73 -1.02
C PRO A 38 -5.99 -11.50 -1.26
N ARG A 39 -6.33 -11.20 -2.52
CA ARG A 39 -7.23 -10.09 -2.88
C ARG A 39 -8.66 -10.34 -2.43
N ASP A 40 -9.16 -11.56 -2.61
CA ASP A 40 -10.52 -11.91 -2.19
C ASP A 40 -10.67 -11.81 -0.68
N ILE A 41 -9.63 -12.19 0.07
CA ILE A 41 -9.59 -12.04 1.53
C ILE A 41 -9.61 -10.57 1.95
N ILE A 42 -8.92 -9.68 1.22
CA ILE A 42 -8.93 -8.23 1.49
C ILE A 42 -10.32 -7.66 1.20
N ALA A 43 -10.90 -7.97 0.04
CA ALA A 43 -12.23 -7.49 -0.34
C ALA A 43 -13.29 -7.90 0.69
N LEU A 44 -13.28 -9.16 1.14
CA LEU A 44 -14.20 -9.63 2.18
C LEU A 44 -14.01 -8.89 3.52
N ARG A 45 -12.77 -8.59 3.90
CA ARG A 45 -12.48 -7.82 5.13
C ARG A 45 -12.93 -6.37 5.02
N ASP A 46 -12.76 -5.76 3.86
CA ASP A 46 -13.15 -4.38 3.63
C ASP A 46 -14.68 -4.25 3.60
N GLU A 47 -15.39 -5.19 2.97
CA GLU A 47 -16.86 -5.26 3.04
C GLU A 47 -17.37 -5.39 4.49
N ASP A 48 -16.78 -6.29 5.29
CA ASP A 48 -17.18 -6.45 6.69
C ASP A 48 -16.84 -5.18 7.52
N ALA A 49 -15.75 -4.47 7.18
CA ALA A 49 -15.39 -3.20 7.81
C ALA A 49 -16.38 -2.08 7.44
N GLU A 50 -16.79 -1.99 6.17
CA GLU A 50 -17.81 -1.05 5.71
C GLU A 50 -19.17 -1.30 6.38
N VAL A 51 -19.57 -2.56 6.53
CA VAL A 51 -20.78 -2.95 7.28
C VAL A 51 -20.70 -2.52 8.76
N ALA A 52 -19.50 -2.54 9.34
CA ALA A 52 -19.23 -2.02 10.68
C ALA A 52 -19.16 -0.48 10.74
N GLY A 53 -19.36 0.21 9.61
CA GLY A 53 -19.29 1.67 9.51
C GLY A 53 -17.86 2.21 9.53
N LEU A 54 -16.86 1.37 9.32
CA LEU A 54 -15.47 1.78 9.20
C LEU A 54 -15.20 2.24 7.77
N VAL A 55 -14.43 3.31 7.63
CA VAL A 55 -14.00 3.85 6.33
C VAL A 55 -12.48 3.77 6.20
N PRO A 56 -11.94 3.64 4.97
CA PRO A 56 -10.51 3.73 4.73
C PRO A 56 -9.94 5.00 5.34
N ARG A 57 -8.75 4.86 5.93
CA ARG A 57 -8.08 5.99 6.57
C ARG A 57 -7.64 6.98 5.50
N ALA A 58 -8.03 8.24 5.64
CA ALA A 58 -7.61 9.28 4.73
C ALA A 58 -6.09 9.49 4.80
N THR A 59 -5.45 9.61 3.64
CA THR A 59 -4.07 10.10 3.52
C THR A 59 -4.06 11.63 3.56
N VAL A 60 -3.04 12.19 4.17
CA VAL A 60 -2.80 13.63 4.25
C VAL A 60 -1.52 13.95 3.49
N VAL A 61 -1.61 14.90 2.55
CA VAL A 61 -0.43 15.40 1.83
C VAL A 61 0.27 16.46 2.69
N CYS A 62 1.49 16.14 3.13
CA CYS A 62 2.31 17.04 3.95
C CYS A 62 3.61 17.38 3.26
N LYS A 63 4.09 18.61 3.44
CA LYS A 63 5.39 19.04 2.91
C LYS A 63 6.52 18.71 3.86
N ILE A 64 7.67 18.41 3.28
CA ILE A 64 8.93 18.31 4.03
C ILE A 64 9.46 19.71 4.35
N VAL A 65 9.65 19.98 5.64
CA VAL A 65 10.09 21.27 6.20
C VAL A 65 11.28 21.06 7.13
N ASN A 66 11.86 22.15 7.62
CA ASN A 66 12.94 22.14 8.62
C ASN A 66 14.21 21.37 8.20
N VAL A 67 14.45 21.21 6.90
CA VAL A 67 15.60 20.51 6.34
C VAL A 67 16.23 21.31 5.22
N VAL A 68 17.57 21.26 5.11
CA VAL A 68 18.33 22.00 4.09
C VAL A 68 18.55 21.17 2.83
N THR A 69 18.88 19.88 2.98
CA THR A 69 19.22 18.98 1.87
C THR A 69 18.17 17.90 1.65
N THR A 70 18.05 16.96 2.58
CA THR A 70 17.09 15.87 2.55
C THR A 70 16.80 15.34 3.95
N VAL A 71 15.62 14.76 4.13
CA VAL A 71 15.29 13.92 5.29
C VAL A 71 15.16 12.47 4.84
N SER A 72 15.73 11.55 5.61
CA SER A 72 15.61 10.13 5.32
C SER A 72 14.29 9.56 5.80
N CYS A 73 13.58 8.89 4.90
CA CYS A 73 12.45 8.04 5.22
C CYS A 73 12.95 6.63 5.59
N ARG A 74 12.69 6.19 6.81
CA ARG A 74 13.32 5.02 7.43
C ARG A 74 12.34 3.88 7.67
N TRP A 75 12.85 2.65 7.67
CA TRP A 75 12.02 1.47 7.89
C TRP A 75 11.33 1.47 9.26
N ASN A 76 12.02 1.95 10.29
CA ASN A 76 11.49 2.06 11.66
C ASN A 76 11.54 3.52 12.15
N PRO A 77 10.68 3.91 13.12
CA PRO A 77 10.57 5.27 13.66
C PRO A 77 11.69 5.66 14.63
N TRP A 78 12.94 5.30 14.31
CA TRP A 78 14.14 5.60 15.09
C TRP A 78 15.35 5.62 14.16
N HIS A 79 16.37 6.41 14.45
CA HIS A 79 17.64 6.37 13.73
C HIS A 79 18.44 5.12 14.08
N ALA A 80 18.50 4.80 15.37
CA ALA A 80 19.01 3.52 15.85
C ALA A 80 18.02 2.40 15.47
N GLY A 81 18.53 1.20 15.22
CA GLY A 81 17.66 0.03 15.19
C GLY A 81 17.11 -0.25 16.59
N TRP A 82 16.14 -1.17 16.65
CA TRP A 82 15.44 -1.50 17.89
C TRP A 82 16.39 -1.85 19.05
N ASN A 83 16.06 -1.36 20.25
CA ASN A 83 16.88 -1.49 21.47
C ASN A 83 18.32 -0.96 21.33
N GLY A 84 18.56 0.00 20.43
CA GLY A 84 19.89 0.57 20.21
C GLY A 84 20.83 -0.31 19.37
N ASN A 85 20.34 -1.41 18.80
CA ASN A 85 21.13 -2.28 17.94
C ASN A 85 21.04 -1.87 16.46
N GLY A 86 22.16 -1.48 15.87
CA GLY A 86 22.25 -1.14 14.45
C GLY A 86 21.61 0.19 14.09
N LYS A 87 21.41 0.42 12.78
CA LYS A 87 20.71 1.61 12.25
C LYS A 87 19.44 1.19 11.54
N SER A 88 18.37 1.97 11.71
CA SER A 88 17.15 1.80 10.92
C SER A 88 17.46 2.10 9.45
N ALA A 89 17.11 1.15 8.58
CA ALA A 89 17.41 1.22 7.15
C ALA A 89 16.69 2.43 6.51
N VAL A 90 17.41 3.16 5.65
CA VAL A 90 16.82 4.22 4.82
C VAL A 90 16.18 3.58 3.60
N ARG A 91 14.90 3.89 3.35
CA ARG A 91 14.18 3.47 2.13
C ARG A 91 14.37 4.46 1.00
N THR A 92 14.30 5.75 1.33
CA THR A 92 14.48 6.85 0.38
C THR A 92 14.78 8.14 1.15
N ASP A 93 15.17 9.18 0.43
CA ASP A 93 15.36 10.53 0.94
C ASP A 93 14.37 11.49 0.28
N PHE A 94 13.74 12.34 1.09
CA PHE A 94 12.83 13.38 0.60
C PHE A 94 13.50 14.75 0.64
N LYS A 95 13.30 15.52 -0.44
CA LYS A 95 13.84 16.88 -0.59
C LYS A 95 12.98 17.91 0.15
N PRO A 96 13.54 19.06 0.57
CA PRO A 96 12.77 20.14 1.18
C PRO A 96 11.66 20.62 0.24
N ASN A 97 10.55 21.05 0.84
CA ASN A 97 9.36 21.61 0.18
C ASN A 97 8.64 20.65 -0.79
N THR A 98 8.99 19.36 -0.80
CA THR A 98 8.24 18.33 -1.55
C THR A 98 7.09 17.79 -0.71
N GLY A 99 5.95 17.53 -1.35
CA GLY A 99 4.74 16.98 -0.71
C GLY A 99 4.67 15.47 -0.87
N HIS A 100 4.29 14.77 0.20
CA HIS A 100 4.13 13.31 0.22
C HIS A 100 2.87 12.92 0.99
N ASP A 101 2.31 11.76 0.65
CA ASP A 101 1.19 11.17 1.38
C ASP A 101 1.66 10.57 2.69
N PHE A 102 0.93 10.85 3.76
CA PHE A 102 1.08 10.23 5.07
C PHE A 102 -0.27 9.74 5.58
N SER A 103 -0.33 8.57 6.21
CA SER A 103 -1.62 7.98 6.63
C SER A 103 -1.76 7.78 8.14
N CYS A 104 -0.67 7.71 8.89
CA CYS A 104 -0.69 7.56 10.33
C CYS A 104 0.62 8.01 10.96
N TYR A 105 0.65 8.17 12.29
CA TYR A 105 1.89 8.41 13.05
C TYR A 105 2.21 7.24 13.99
N ALA A 106 3.49 7.00 14.21
CA ALA A 106 4.04 6.13 15.25
C ALA A 106 4.76 6.99 16.30
N VAL A 107 4.90 6.46 17.53
CA VAL A 107 5.77 7.09 18.54
C VAL A 107 7.18 6.53 18.39
N GLY A 108 8.16 7.42 18.37
CA GLY A 108 9.54 7.08 18.06
C GLY A 108 10.56 7.93 18.78
N GLU A 109 11.77 7.95 18.23
CA GLU A 109 12.84 8.84 18.69
C GLU A 109 12.41 10.32 18.58
N CYS A 110 12.66 11.09 19.64
CA CYS A 110 12.32 12.51 19.67
C CYS A 110 13.36 13.35 18.93
N ILE A 111 12.92 14.10 17.93
CA ILE A 111 13.75 15.01 17.13
C ILE A 111 13.16 16.40 17.25
N GLY A 112 13.98 17.38 17.66
CA GLY A 112 13.53 18.76 17.85
C GLY A 112 12.33 18.90 18.80
N GLY A 113 12.19 18.01 19.79
CA GLY A 113 11.07 17.98 20.72
C GLY A 113 9.80 17.28 20.22
N ASN A 114 9.77 16.80 18.97
CA ASN A 114 8.67 15.99 18.44
C ASN A 114 9.08 14.50 18.40
N CYS A 115 8.30 13.64 19.05
CA CYS A 115 8.53 12.18 19.12
C CYS A 115 7.61 11.39 18.18
N THR A 116 6.97 12.04 17.20
CA THR A 116 6.19 11.34 16.18
C THR A 116 7.03 11.04 14.96
N TRP A 117 6.64 9.96 14.29
CA TRP A 117 7.17 9.56 13.00
C TRP A 117 5.99 9.22 12.09
N ASP A 118 5.89 9.92 10.97
CA ASP A 118 4.75 9.88 10.08
C ASP A 118 5.00 8.82 9.00
N TRP A 119 4.04 7.92 8.81
CA TRP A 119 4.13 6.80 7.88
C TRP A 119 3.78 7.23 6.47
N ALA A 120 4.71 7.06 5.53
CA ALA A 120 4.56 7.32 4.12
C ALA A 120 4.26 6.00 3.37
N PRO A 121 2.98 5.67 3.07
CA PRO A 121 2.60 4.36 2.55
C PRO A 121 3.29 4.01 1.23
N ASN A 122 3.41 4.99 0.31
CA ASN A 122 3.98 4.79 -1.03
C ASN A 122 5.45 4.33 -1.02
N TRP A 123 6.17 4.54 0.10
CA TRP A 123 7.56 4.08 0.28
C TRP A 123 7.73 3.10 1.43
N SER A 124 6.65 2.85 2.17
CA SER A 124 6.62 1.98 3.34
C SER A 124 7.73 2.29 4.34
N CYS A 125 7.75 3.54 4.78
CA CYS A 125 8.73 4.06 5.71
C CYS A 125 8.17 5.23 6.52
N TYR A 126 8.95 5.64 7.52
CA TYR A 126 8.66 6.69 8.46
C TYR A 126 9.56 7.91 8.25
N VAL A 127 8.95 9.09 8.31
CA VAL A 127 9.65 10.38 8.36
C VAL A 127 9.46 10.97 9.75
N PRO A 128 10.48 11.54 10.41
CA PRO A 128 10.25 12.22 11.67
C PRO A 128 9.24 13.37 11.49
N GLY A 129 8.22 13.42 12.34
CA GLY A 129 7.19 14.45 12.29
C GLY A 129 7.70 15.87 12.60
N TYR A 130 8.96 16.00 13.05
CA TYR A 130 9.64 17.29 13.12
C TYR A 130 9.90 17.91 11.73
N TYR A 131 9.99 17.07 10.69
CA TYR A 131 10.28 17.47 9.31
C TYR A 131 9.04 17.45 8.42
N THR A 132 7.84 17.22 8.94
CA THR A 132 6.58 17.36 8.22
C THR A 132 5.88 18.65 8.62
N ASP A 133 5.17 19.27 7.67
CA ASP A 133 4.47 20.53 7.94
C ASP A 133 3.27 20.34 8.89
N SER A 134 2.67 21.45 9.29
CA SER A 134 1.57 21.49 10.27
C SER A 134 0.28 20.81 9.79
N LYS A 135 0.22 20.25 8.58
CA LYS A 135 -0.89 19.39 8.16
C LYS A 135 -0.77 17.97 8.74
N CYS A 136 0.45 17.51 8.99
CA CYS A 136 0.75 16.18 9.56
C CYS A 136 0.72 16.19 11.09
N THR A 137 -0.40 16.63 11.68
CA THR A 137 -0.57 16.54 13.13
C THR A 137 -1.01 15.15 13.57
N LYS A 138 -0.78 14.80 14.84
CA LYS A 138 -1.34 13.59 15.45
C LYS A 138 -2.85 13.46 15.25
N ALA A 139 -3.58 14.59 15.26
CA ALA A 139 -5.03 14.59 15.05
C ALA A 139 -5.40 14.31 13.59
N ALA A 140 -4.61 14.82 12.64
CA ALA A 140 -4.86 14.60 11.21
C ALA A 140 -4.50 13.17 10.77
N LEU A 141 -3.41 12.61 11.29
CA LEU A 141 -2.94 11.28 10.93
C LEU A 141 -3.55 10.17 11.80
N GLY A 142 -3.67 10.40 13.10
CA GLY A 142 -3.96 9.39 14.12
C GLY A 142 -2.86 8.32 14.25
N PRO A 143 -2.93 7.44 15.27
CA PRO A 143 -1.90 6.42 15.51
C PRO A 143 -1.94 5.30 14.46
N CYS A 144 -0.78 4.77 14.07
CA CYS A 144 -0.71 3.59 13.22
C CYS A 144 -1.34 2.36 13.91
N PRO A 145 -2.04 1.49 13.17
CA PRO A 145 -2.76 0.35 13.74
C PRO A 145 -1.84 -0.82 14.12
N TRP A 146 -0.60 -0.84 13.63
CA TRP A 146 0.39 -1.85 14.00
C TRP A 146 1.22 -1.38 15.20
N PRO A 147 1.65 -2.31 16.07
CA PRO A 147 2.43 -1.96 17.26
C PRO A 147 3.80 -1.41 16.89
N ASP A 148 4.34 -0.51 17.72
CA ASP A 148 5.69 0.07 17.63
C ASP A 148 6.76 -0.99 17.98
N VAL A 149 6.83 -2.09 17.23
CA VAL A 149 7.80 -3.19 17.38
C VAL A 149 8.67 -3.30 16.11
N PRO A 150 9.89 -3.85 16.17
CA PRO A 150 10.78 -3.85 15.01
C PRO A 150 10.17 -4.65 13.87
N ASN A 151 10.27 -4.11 12.65
CA ASN A 151 9.76 -4.76 11.44
C ASN A 151 8.25 -5.01 11.43
N SER A 152 7.47 -4.26 12.22
CA SER A 152 6.00 -4.23 12.10
C SER A 152 5.50 -3.32 10.98
N SER A 153 6.39 -2.50 10.40
CA SER A 153 6.13 -1.76 9.16
C SER A 153 5.57 -2.73 8.15
N PRO A 154 4.34 -2.51 7.65
CA PRO A 154 3.80 -3.43 6.69
C PRO A 154 4.70 -3.45 5.44
N PRO A 155 4.87 -4.62 4.81
CA PRO A 155 5.64 -4.68 3.57
C PRO A 155 4.97 -3.76 2.54
N ALA A 156 5.81 -3.11 1.72
CA ALA A 156 5.32 -2.31 0.61
C ALA A 156 4.39 -3.16 -0.27
N GLY A 157 3.18 -2.64 -0.50
CA GLY A 157 2.17 -3.28 -1.35
C GLY A 157 1.29 -4.35 -0.68
N LEU A 158 1.17 -4.38 0.65
CA LEU A 158 0.20 -5.26 1.35
C LEU A 158 -1.12 -4.56 1.72
N TRP A 159 -1.29 -3.30 1.31
CA TRP A 159 -2.52 -2.51 1.49
C TRP A 159 -2.93 -1.75 0.23
N ASP A 160 -2.42 -2.17 -0.94
CA ASP A 160 -2.83 -1.68 -2.27
C ASP A 160 -3.75 -2.71 -2.96
#